data_AF-A0A922ZS79-F1
#
_entry.id   AF-A0A922ZS79-F1
#
_cell.length_a   1.000
_cell.length_b   1.000
_cell.length_c   1.000
_cell.angle_alpha   90.00
_cell.angle_beta   90.00
_cell.angle_gamma   90.00
#
_symmetry.space_group_name_H-M   'P 1'
#
loop_
_entity.id
_entity.type
_entity.pdbx_description
1 polymer ?
#
loop_
_entity_poly.entity_id
_entity_poly.type
_entity_poly.pdbx_seq_one_letter_code
_entity_poly.pdbx_strand_id
1 'polypeptide(L)' 'MKTVGDTLPPFELQDQNGEAVRDSDLRGHWTVLYCYPRDMTPGCSQEALV' A
#
# COMPACT_ATOMS: atom_id res chain seq x y z
N MET A 1 -5.99 -5.02 16.04
CA MET A 1 -6.99 -4.38 15.15
C MET A 1 -6.70 -2.89 15.15
N LYS A 2 -6.55 -2.26 13.98
CA LYS A 2 -6.24 -0.83 13.89
C LYS A 2 -7.53 -0.02 13.97
N THR A 3 -7.52 1.07 14.72
CA THR A 3 -8.66 1.98 14.87
C THR A 3 -8.33 3.34 14.26
N VAL A 4 -9.36 4.16 14.06
CA VAL A 4 -9.18 5.54 13.57
C VAL A 4 -8.41 6.34 14.62
N GLY A 5 -7.33 6.99 14.19
CA GLY A 5 -6.43 7.76 15.05
C GLY A 5 -5.17 7.01 15.50
N ASP A 6 -5.09 5.68 15.28
CA ASP A 6 -3.87 4.94 15.51
C ASP A 6 -2.75 5.38 14.56
N THR A 7 -1.56 5.58 15.09
CA THR A 7 -0.36 5.71 14.25
C THR A 7 -0.15 4.42 13.46
N LEU A 8 0.17 4.58 12.17
CA LEU A 8 0.58 3.47 11.32
C LEU A 8 1.84 2.80 11.91
N PRO A 9 1.91 1.46 12.02
CA PRO A 9 3.13 0.79 12.44
C PRO A 9 4.26 1.07 11.45
N PRO A 10 5.52 1.06 11.91
CA PRO A 10 6.64 1.15 11.00
C PRO A 10 6.63 -0.05 10.04
N PHE A 11 6.90 0.23 8.77
CA PHE A 11 7.02 -0.79 7.73
C PHE A 11 8.10 -0.40 6.74
N GLU A 12 8.63 -1.42 6.07
CA GLU A 12 9.51 -1.30 4.91
C GLU A 12 9.07 -2.37 3.92
N LEU A 13 8.58 -1.96 2.75
CA LEU A 13 8.09 -2.84 1.70
C LEU A 13 8.74 -2.45 0.38
N GLN A 14 8.89 -3.42 -0.51
CA GLN A 14 9.35 -3.17 -1.88
C GLN A 14 8.15 -2.75 -2.75
N ASP A 15 8.30 -1.69 -3.54
CA ASP A 15 7.33 -1.31 -4.57
C ASP A 15 7.44 -2.21 -5.81
N GLN A 16 6.65 -1.92 -6.84
CA GLN A 16 6.68 -2.66 -8.10
C GLN A 16 8.00 -2.57 -8.88
N ASN A 17 8.85 -1.59 -8.56
CA ASN A 17 10.16 -1.39 -9.17
C ASN A 17 11.30 -1.99 -8.33
N GLY A 18 11.00 -2.54 -7.15
CA GLY A 18 12.00 -3.01 -6.19
C GLY A 18 12.69 -1.87 -5.44
N GLU A 19 12.01 -0.71 -5.32
CA GLU A 19 12.43 0.36 -4.43
C GLU A 19 11.80 0.18 -3.04
N ALA A 20 12.62 0.41 -2.00
CA ALA A 20 12.14 0.32 -0.63
C ALA A 20 11.31 1.56 -0.28
N VAL A 21 10.06 1.33 0.13
CA VAL A 21 9.13 2.34 0.66
C VAL A 21 8.97 2.13 2.15
N ARG A 22 9.23 3.18 2.94
CA ARG A 22 9.07 3.19 4.40
C ARG A 22 7.91 4.06 4.83
N ASP A 23 7.38 3.80 6.03
CA ASP A 23 6.35 4.66 6.64
C ASP A 23 6.84 6.11 6.79
N SER A 24 8.14 6.30 7.04
CA SER A 24 8.78 7.61 7.17
C SER A 24 8.63 8.46 5.92
N ASP A 25 8.62 7.84 4.75
CA ASP A 25 8.65 8.51 3.45
C ASP A 25 7.27 9.09 3.10
N LEU A 26 6.22 8.59 3.78
CA LEU A 26 4.81 8.96 3.55
C LEU A 26 4.30 10.01 4.55
N ARG A 27 5.13 10.39 5.53
CA ARG A 27 4.76 11.37 6.57
C ARG A 27 4.65 12.77 5.95
N GLY A 28 3.65 13.53 6.40
CA GLY A 28 3.40 14.89 5.88
C GLY A 28 2.58 14.93 4.58
N HIS A 29 2.28 13.78 4.00
CA HIS A 29 1.42 13.64 2.83
C HIS A 29 0.15 12.85 3.16
N TRP A 30 -0.97 13.26 2.55
CA TRP A 30 -2.18 12.43 2.59
C TRP A 30 -1.93 11.18 1.77
N THR A 31 -1.97 10.03 2.45
CA THR A 31 -1.62 8.74 1.88
C THR A 31 -2.77 7.76 2.09
N VAL A 32 -3.13 7.01 1.05
CA VAL A 32 -4.12 5.93 1.13
C VAL A 32 -3.39 4.59 0.96
N LEU A 33 -3.38 3.77 2.01
CA LEU A 33 -2.83 2.42 1.97
C LEU A 33 -3.97 1.42 1.77
N TYR A 34 -3.98 0.73 0.62
CA TYR A 34 -5.00 -0.24 0.26
C TYR A 34 -4.39 -1.64 0.18
N CYS A 35 -4.82 -2.53 1.07
CA CYS A 35 -4.36 -3.92 1.11
C CYS A 35 -5.39 -4.83 0.44
N TYR A 36 -4.92 -5.74 -0.41
CA TYR A 36 -5.75 -6.76 -1.05
C TYR A 36 -5.08 -8.15 -0.92
N PRO A 37 -5.87 -9.23 -0.83
CA PRO A 37 -5.37 -10.52 -0.33
C PRO A 37 -4.54 -11.32 -1.33
N ARG A 38 -4.68 -11.06 -2.64
CA ARG A 38 -3.93 -11.76 -3.69
C ARG A 38 -3.94 -11.00 -5.01
N ASP A 39 -2.76 -10.90 -5.60
CA ASP A 39 -2.53 -10.45 -6.97
C ASP A 39 -2.99 -11.52 -7.98
N MET A 40 -3.63 -11.08 -9.07
CA MET A 40 -3.97 -11.95 -10.22
C MET A 40 -4.89 -13.14 -9.90
N THR A 41 -5.98 -12.92 -9.16
CA THR A 41 -7.12 -13.85 -9.21
C THR A 41 -7.82 -13.73 -10.58
N PRO A 42 -8.32 -14.82 -11.19
CA PRO A 42 -8.93 -14.78 -12.51
C PRO A 42 -10.20 -13.90 -12.45
N GLY A 43 -10.08 -12.69 -13.02
CA GLY A 43 -11.12 -11.66 -12.98
C GLY A 43 -10.62 -10.22 -13.08
N CYS A 44 -9.32 -9.94 -12.90
CA CYS A 44 -8.83 -8.55 -12.88
C CYS A 44 -7.80 -8.26 -13.98
N SER A 45 -8.28 -7.84 -15.15
CA SER A 45 -7.44 -7.29 -16.22
C SER A 45 -8.07 -6.07 -16.91
N GLN A 46 -8.91 -5.30 -16.22
CA GLN A 46 -9.57 -4.14 -16.85
C GLN A 46 -9.44 -2.81 -16.09
N GLU A 47 -8.86 -2.76 -14.88
CA GLU A 47 -8.87 -1.53 -14.06
C GLU A 47 -7.47 -0.93 -13.78
N ALA A 48 -6.38 -1.60 -14.15
CA ALA A 48 -5.01 -1.10 -13.93
C ALA A 48 -4.33 -0.51 -15.19
N LEU A 49 -5.05 -0.46 -16.32
CA LEU A 49 -4.60 0.14 -17.57
C LEU A 49 -5.71 1.03 -18.15
N VAL A 50 -6.04 2.10 -17.43
CA VAL A 50 -6.56 3.34 -18.01
C VAL A 50 -5.96 4.51 -17.26
#